data_AF-A0A382GBR2-F1
#
_entry.id   AF-A0A382GBR2-F1
#
_cell.length_a   1.000
_cell.length_b   1.000
_cell.length_c   1.000
_cell.angle_alpha   90.00
_cell.angle_beta   90.00
_cell.angle_gamma   90.00
#
_symmetry.space_group_name_H-M   'P 1'
#
loop_
_entity.id
_entity.type
_entity.pdbx_description
1 polymer ?
#
loop_
_entity_poly.entity_id
_entity_poly.type
_entity_poly.pdbx_seq_one_letter_code
_entity_poly.pdbx_strand_id
1 'polypeptide(L)'
;MRILGISEGSHDACWALIENGRILEAHHAERHSRIKNDKWLNPDLLPEADVIVGHQFLDKVNERRKWAGQKPMKRNIIPDVEYNHHETHAWAGWATAPFDDCDILTMDAVGEWDTSTVHEVRNGNWKKTFGMKFPKSYGMPYSHVTSLLGYKPMQDEYITMAMAAYGARYDIPKVEVPGGRPPPDNKFVLQKFHRHNLSPLFQGSCDSGTHYIFQPRYQKDHVKDHKGSKQEKRNLARNIQEHYEFYFLMLIEKYCHHKNLIIMGGCALNCVANTKVEGKNIWIMPNPGDGGSALGAAARHYGKKLKWEGPYLGTEVPRMNPQKIVDELLNKGIAAVCSGKAEFGPRALGNRSILAYPRGEITKLDIDKLKHRREQWRPFAPAILAEHYDEYFKGHSSK
;
A
#
# COMPACT_ATOMS: atom_id res chain seq x y z
N MET A 1 -1.57 -23.58 19.44
CA MET A 1 -2.81 -22.80 19.19
C MET A 1 -2.76 -22.26 17.77
N ARG A 2 -3.77 -22.58 16.97
CA ARG A 2 -4.01 -22.09 15.61
C ARG A 2 -4.86 -20.84 15.67
N ILE A 3 -4.32 -19.74 15.18
CA ILE A 3 -4.97 -18.43 15.17
C ILE A 3 -5.23 -18.06 13.71
N LEU A 4 -6.50 -17.93 13.35
CA LEU A 4 -6.91 -17.52 12.01
C LEU A 4 -7.27 -16.03 12.05
N GLY A 5 -6.43 -15.21 11.43
CA GLY A 5 -6.73 -13.80 11.23
C GLY A 5 -7.53 -13.59 9.94
N ILE A 6 -8.55 -12.74 9.98
CA ILE A 6 -9.43 -12.46 8.83
C ILE A 6 -9.58 -10.97 8.53
N SER A 7 -9.66 -10.66 7.24
CA SER A 7 -9.96 -9.34 6.69
C SER A 7 -11.01 -9.44 5.60
N GLU A 8 -12.15 -8.78 5.78
CA GLU A 8 -13.25 -8.73 4.80
C GLU A 8 -14.17 -7.50 5.01
N GLY A 9 -15.09 -7.29 4.07
CA GLY A 9 -16.14 -6.27 4.13
C GLY A 9 -15.83 -4.98 3.35
N SER A 10 -14.55 -4.65 3.17
CA SER A 10 -14.11 -3.50 2.37
C SER A 10 -13.77 -3.90 0.93
N HIS A 11 -12.54 -4.35 0.70
CA HIS A 11 -11.92 -4.80 -0.55
C HIS A 11 -10.74 -5.71 -0.21
N ASP A 12 -10.30 -6.54 -1.15
CA ASP A 12 -9.12 -7.41 -0.99
C ASP A 12 -9.17 -8.32 0.25
N ALA A 13 -10.30 -9.00 0.44
CA ALA A 13 -10.50 -9.90 1.55
C ALA A 13 -9.40 -10.97 1.61
N CYS A 14 -8.88 -11.21 2.80
CA CYS A 14 -7.76 -12.10 3.05
C CYS A 14 -7.93 -12.85 4.37
N TRP A 15 -7.26 -13.99 4.47
CA TRP A 15 -7.08 -14.69 5.73
C TRP A 15 -5.64 -15.17 5.87
N ALA A 16 -5.19 -15.36 7.12
CA ALA A 16 -3.87 -15.88 7.44
C ALA A 16 -3.94 -16.79 8.66
N LEU A 17 -3.34 -17.98 8.56
CA LEU A 17 -3.29 -18.96 9.64
C LEU A 17 -1.88 -19.00 10.23
N ILE A 18 -1.79 -18.83 11.54
CA ILE A 18 -0.53 -19.00 12.29
C ILE A 18 -0.68 -20.08 13.36
N GLU A 19 0.42 -20.79 13.62
CA GLU A 19 0.51 -21.77 14.69
C GLU A 19 1.87 -21.66 15.38
N ASN A 20 1.86 -21.41 16.69
CA ASN A 20 3.07 -21.34 17.53
C ASN A 20 4.16 -20.41 16.95
N GLY A 21 3.76 -19.25 16.42
CA GLY A 21 4.64 -18.23 15.84
C GLY A 21 5.07 -18.50 14.40
N ARG A 22 4.70 -19.63 13.79
CA ARG A 22 4.91 -19.91 12.36
C ARG A 22 3.69 -19.50 11.55
N ILE A 23 3.92 -18.90 10.39
CA ILE A 23 2.88 -18.61 9.42
C ILE A 23 2.72 -19.85 8.55
N LEU A 24 1.57 -20.52 8.62
CA LEU A 24 1.32 -21.73 7.86
C LEU A 24 0.94 -21.39 6.42
N GLU A 25 0.01 -20.44 6.28
CA GLU A 25 -0.55 -20.02 5.01
C GLU A 25 -1.25 -18.65 5.12
N ALA A 26 -1.33 -17.94 4.01
CA ALA A 26 -2.06 -16.68 3.89
C ALA A 26 -2.56 -16.48 2.45
N HIS A 27 -3.82 -16.09 2.31
CA HIS A 27 -4.50 -16.07 1.01
C HIS A 27 -5.33 -14.81 0.81
N HIS A 28 -5.36 -14.32 -0.43
CA HIS A 28 -6.36 -13.38 -0.91
C HIS A 28 -7.56 -14.14 -1.48
N ALA A 29 -8.77 -13.73 -1.13
CA ALA A 29 -10.03 -14.27 -1.68
C ALA A 29 -10.05 -14.20 -3.21
N GLU A 30 -9.61 -13.07 -3.79
CA GLU A 30 -9.61 -12.86 -5.25
C GLU A 30 -8.79 -13.90 -6.03
N ARG A 31 -7.82 -14.57 -5.41
CA ARG A 31 -7.01 -15.62 -6.06
C ARG A 31 -7.82 -16.90 -6.28
N HIS A 32 -8.80 -17.14 -5.41
CA HIS A 32 -9.69 -18.30 -5.41
C HIS A 32 -11.00 -17.99 -6.16
N SER A 33 -11.64 -16.87 -5.86
CA SER A 33 -12.93 -16.49 -6.49
C SER A 33 -12.77 -16.00 -7.93
N ARG A 34 -11.55 -15.60 -8.32
CA ARG A 34 -11.24 -14.95 -9.61
C ARG A 34 -11.93 -13.60 -9.81
N ILE A 35 -12.52 -13.05 -8.75
CA ILE A 35 -13.13 -11.71 -8.75
C ILE A 35 -12.08 -10.73 -8.23
N LYS A 36 -11.64 -9.79 -9.08
CA LYS A 36 -10.64 -8.81 -8.68
C LYS A 36 -11.17 -7.94 -7.52
N ASN A 37 -10.35 -7.83 -6.47
CA ASN A 37 -10.60 -7.12 -5.22
C ASN A 37 -11.86 -7.62 -4.51
N ASP A 38 -12.10 -8.93 -4.57
CA ASP A 38 -13.18 -9.58 -3.84
C ASP A 38 -13.12 -9.20 -2.37
N LYS A 39 -14.25 -8.76 -1.83
CA LYS A 39 -14.36 -8.21 -0.48
C LYS A 39 -14.90 -9.24 0.51
N TRP A 40 -15.23 -10.43 0.05
CA TRP A 40 -15.87 -11.46 0.85
C TRP A 40 -15.00 -12.71 0.91
N LEU A 41 -14.79 -13.20 2.12
CA LEU A 41 -14.24 -14.52 2.31
C LEU A 41 -15.34 -15.57 2.05
N ASN A 42 -14.92 -16.72 1.51
CA ASN A 42 -15.75 -17.92 1.47
C ASN A 42 -15.46 -18.76 2.72
N PRO A 43 -16.44 -18.92 3.64
CA PRO A 43 -16.27 -19.73 4.85
C PRO A 43 -15.81 -21.18 4.55
N ASP A 44 -16.26 -21.75 3.43
CA ASP A 44 -15.93 -23.13 3.05
C ASP A 44 -14.44 -23.31 2.67
N LEU A 45 -13.72 -22.21 2.45
CA LEU A 45 -12.30 -22.22 2.10
C LEU A 45 -11.40 -21.84 3.29
N LEU A 46 -11.96 -21.62 4.47
CA LEU A 46 -11.18 -21.30 5.67
C LEU A 46 -10.65 -22.56 6.32
N PRO A 47 -9.40 -22.56 6.80
CA PRO A 47 -8.87 -23.68 7.56
C PRO A 47 -9.49 -23.74 8.96
N GLU A 48 -9.43 -24.92 9.58
CA GLU A 48 -9.77 -25.08 11.00
C GLU A 48 -8.80 -24.29 11.89
N ALA A 49 -9.35 -23.60 12.89
CA ALA A 49 -8.59 -22.81 13.85
C ALA A 49 -9.19 -22.88 15.25
N ASP A 50 -8.35 -22.65 16.26
CA ASP A 50 -8.79 -22.59 17.66
C ASP A 50 -9.46 -21.24 17.98
N VAL A 51 -9.11 -20.19 17.24
CA VAL A 51 -9.67 -18.83 17.39
C VAL A 51 -9.62 -18.08 16.06
N ILE A 52 -10.70 -17.35 15.76
CA ILE A 52 -10.84 -16.46 14.61
C ILE A 52 -10.74 -15.01 15.08
N VAL A 53 -9.83 -14.25 14.46
CA VAL A 53 -9.50 -12.89 14.87
C VAL A 53 -9.77 -11.90 13.74
N GLY A 54 -10.66 -10.93 14.00
CA GLY A 54 -11.01 -9.86 13.10
C GLY A 54 -10.04 -8.68 13.16
N HIS A 55 -9.75 -8.09 12.00
CA HIS A 55 -8.77 -7.01 11.90
C HIS A 55 -9.26 -5.61 12.28
N GLN A 56 -10.57 -5.42 12.52
CA GLN A 56 -11.18 -4.13 12.82
C GLN A 56 -12.46 -4.30 13.64
N PHE A 57 -12.79 -3.31 14.49
CA PHE A 57 -14.06 -3.28 15.22
C PHE A 57 -15.22 -2.84 14.31
N LEU A 58 -16.11 -3.77 13.94
CA LEU A 58 -17.19 -3.47 13.00
C LEU A 58 -18.10 -2.34 13.46
N ASP A 59 -18.43 -2.29 14.75
CA ASP A 59 -19.33 -1.29 15.30
C ASP A 59 -18.78 0.12 15.14
N LYS A 60 -17.47 0.31 15.38
CA LYS A 60 -16.80 1.61 15.20
C LYS A 60 -16.69 2.00 13.73
N VAL A 61 -16.45 1.03 12.85
CA VAL A 61 -16.51 1.29 11.40
C VAL A 61 -17.92 1.74 11.01
N ASN A 62 -18.95 1.07 11.51
CA ASN A 62 -20.35 1.39 11.19
C ASN A 62 -20.81 2.71 11.80
N GLU A 63 -20.29 3.11 12.96
CA GLU A 63 -20.46 4.43 13.55
C GLU A 63 -19.89 5.52 12.62
N ARG A 64 -18.64 5.38 12.16
CA ARG A 64 -18.04 6.30 11.19
C ARG A 64 -18.81 6.32 9.88
N ARG A 65 -19.19 5.16 9.36
CA ARG A 65 -19.94 5.05 8.10
C ARG A 65 -21.28 5.77 8.22
N LYS A 66 -22.00 5.60 9.32
CA LYS A 66 -23.23 6.33 9.62
C LYS A 66 -23.00 7.84 9.67
N TRP A 67 -21.94 8.29 10.36
CA TRP A 67 -21.54 9.70 10.41
C TRP A 67 -21.29 10.27 9.01
N ALA A 68 -20.63 9.50 8.14
CA ALA A 68 -20.32 9.87 6.75
C ALA A 68 -21.48 9.63 5.76
N GLY A 69 -22.70 9.31 6.23
CA GLY A 69 -23.86 9.03 5.37
C GLY A 69 -23.76 7.74 4.54
N GLN A 70 -22.87 6.81 4.92
CA GLN A 70 -22.64 5.54 4.24
C GLN A 70 -23.47 4.42 4.85
N LYS A 71 -23.88 3.45 4.02
CA LYS A 71 -24.54 2.22 4.49
C LYS A 71 -23.61 1.44 5.43
N PRO A 72 -24.13 0.82 6.50
CA PRO A 72 -23.35 -0.09 7.36
C PRO A 72 -22.68 -1.19 6.53
N MET A 73 -21.46 -1.51 6.93
CA MET A 73 -20.70 -2.65 6.46
C MET A 73 -21.22 -3.92 7.13
N LYS A 74 -21.19 -5.03 6.40
CA LYS A 74 -21.52 -6.36 6.87
C LYS A 74 -20.26 -7.23 6.91
N ARG A 75 -20.36 -8.39 7.56
CA ARG A 75 -19.36 -9.47 7.56
C ARG A 75 -20.05 -10.80 7.30
N ASN A 76 -19.36 -11.70 6.60
CA ASN A 76 -19.80 -13.07 6.41
C ASN A 76 -19.39 -13.94 7.61
N ILE A 77 -18.23 -13.65 8.19
CA ILE A 77 -17.64 -14.41 9.28
C ILE A 77 -17.64 -13.54 10.54
N ILE A 78 -18.13 -14.12 11.64
CA ILE A 78 -18.11 -13.48 12.96
C ILE A 78 -16.80 -13.90 13.64
N PRO A 79 -15.87 -12.98 13.90
CA PRO A 79 -14.66 -13.31 14.64
C PRO A 79 -14.96 -13.47 16.14
N ASP A 80 -14.16 -14.29 16.82
CA ASP A 80 -14.22 -14.44 18.27
C ASP A 80 -13.64 -13.21 19.00
N VAL A 81 -12.63 -12.59 18.39
CA VAL A 81 -11.93 -11.41 18.92
C VAL A 81 -11.68 -10.40 17.81
N GLU A 82 -11.74 -9.12 18.11
CA GLU A 82 -11.38 -8.03 17.18
C GLU A 82 -10.25 -7.18 17.74
N TYR A 83 -9.41 -6.66 16.85
CA TYR A 83 -8.40 -5.66 17.16
C TYR A 83 -8.57 -4.41 16.30
N ASN A 84 -7.89 -3.32 16.68
CA ASN A 84 -7.98 -2.07 15.93
C ASN A 84 -7.33 -2.17 14.54
N HIS A 85 -7.93 -1.58 13.51
CA HIS A 85 -7.45 -1.64 12.12
C HIS A 85 -6.00 -1.18 11.95
N HIS A 86 -5.67 0.00 12.50
CA HIS A 86 -4.31 0.53 12.39
C HIS A 86 -3.31 -0.25 13.26
N GLU A 87 -3.77 -0.80 14.38
CA GLU A 87 -2.98 -1.70 15.21
C GLU A 87 -2.66 -3.00 14.44
N THR A 88 -3.63 -3.61 13.77
CA THR A 88 -3.38 -4.85 13.00
C THR A 88 -2.42 -4.62 11.85
N HIS A 89 -2.52 -3.51 11.12
CA HIS A 89 -1.49 -3.06 10.18
C HIS A 89 -0.10 -2.99 10.84
N ALA A 90 0.01 -2.28 11.96
CA ALA A 90 1.28 -2.12 12.65
C ALA A 90 1.85 -3.47 13.14
N TRP A 91 1.01 -4.37 13.62
CA TRP A 91 1.41 -5.72 14.05
C TRP A 91 1.84 -6.61 12.89
N ALA A 92 1.19 -6.55 11.74
CA ALA A 92 1.64 -7.28 10.55
C ALA A 92 3.08 -6.87 10.17
N GLY A 93 3.34 -5.57 10.16
CA GLY A 93 4.67 -5.02 9.88
C GLY A 93 5.68 -5.40 10.96
N TRP A 94 5.38 -5.13 12.23
CA TRP A 94 6.29 -5.41 13.34
C TRP A 94 6.57 -6.89 13.49
N ALA A 95 5.56 -7.75 13.45
CA ALA A 95 5.74 -9.17 13.67
C ALA A 95 6.60 -9.86 12.59
N THR A 96 6.73 -9.24 11.41
CA THR A 96 7.52 -9.75 10.29
C THR A 96 8.85 -9.02 10.09
N ALA A 97 9.07 -7.89 10.75
CA ALA A 97 10.30 -7.10 10.62
C ALA A 97 11.53 -7.81 11.24
N PRO A 98 12.74 -7.56 10.73
CA PRO A 98 13.98 -8.15 11.25
C PRO A 98 14.52 -7.46 12.53
N PHE A 99 13.80 -6.47 13.08
CA PHE A 99 14.21 -5.70 14.25
C PHE A 99 13.05 -5.50 15.24
N ASP A 100 13.35 -5.39 16.53
CA ASP A 100 12.33 -5.21 17.58
C ASP A 100 11.99 -3.74 17.85
N ASP A 101 13.02 -2.91 18.04
CA ASP A 101 12.86 -1.49 18.31
C ASP A 101 12.73 -0.71 17.00
N CYS A 102 11.62 0.01 16.86
CA CYS A 102 11.28 0.76 15.65
C CYS A 102 10.17 1.80 15.86
N ASP A 103 10.03 2.68 14.89
CA ASP A 103 8.79 3.43 14.70
C ASP A 103 7.98 2.81 13.56
N ILE A 104 6.66 2.79 13.71
CA ILE A 104 5.75 2.16 12.77
C ILE A 104 4.77 3.23 12.27
N LEU A 105 4.95 3.68 11.04
CA LEU A 105 4.03 4.56 10.34
C LEU A 105 2.97 3.71 9.63
N THR A 106 1.72 3.81 10.06
CA THR A 106 0.58 3.23 9.35
C THR A 106 -0.20 4.34 8.67
N MET A 107 -0.32 4.27 7.34
CA MET A 107 -1.08 5.23 6.54
C MET A 107 -2.07 4.51 5.65
N ASP A 108 -3.34 4.86 5.79
CA ASP A 108 -4.43 4.25 5.05
C ASP A 108 -5.42 5.33 4.59
N ALA A 109 -6.36 4.96 3.73
CA ALA A 109 -7.44 5.87 3.40
C ALA A 109 -8.26 6.17 4.66
N VAL A 110 -8.76 5.11 5.32
CA VAL A 110 -9.53 5.17 6.57
C VAL A 110 -9.71 3.78 7.19
N GLY A 111 -9.47 3.66 8.50
CA GLY A 111 -9.87 2.50 9.31
C GLY A 111 -11.23 2.69 9.98
N GLU A 112 -11.31 2.44 11.30
CA GLU A 112 -12.51 2.77 12.08
C GLU A 112 -12.71 4.28 12.14
N TRP A 113 -11.65 5.00 12.52
CA TRP A 113 -11.59 6.46 12.54
C TRP A 113 -10.21 6.98 12.19
N ASP A 114 -9.15 6.24 12.51
CA ASP A 114 -7.80 6.63 12.15
C ASP A 114 -7.58 6.56 10.63
N THR A 115 -6.71 7.42 10.14
CA THR A 115 -6.27 7.49 8.73
C THR A 115 -4.75 7.53 8.63
N SER A 116 -4.07 7.98 9.68
CA SER A 116 -2.62 7.81 9.84
C SER A 116 -2.26 7.71 11.31
N THR A 117 -1.34 6.82 11.67
CA THR A 117 -0.88 6.63 13.04
C THR A 117 0.62 6.34 13.08
N VAL A 118 1.29 6.77 14.15
CA VAL A 118 2.65 6.31 14.46
C VAL A 118 2.65 5.59 15.79
N HIS A 119 3.23 4.39 15.80
CA HIS A 119 3.51 3.62 17.00
C HIS A 119 5.02 3.54 17.22
N GLU A 120 5.47 3.88 18.42
CA GLU A 120 6.81 3.59 18.88
C GLU A 120 6.82 2.22 19.57
N VAL A 121 7.77 1.38 19.19
CA VAL A 121 8.08 0.12 19.88
C VAL A 121 9.47 0.20 20.47
N ARG A 122 9.58 0.05 21.80
CA ARG A 122 10.84 0.09 22.55
C ARG A 122 10.85 -0.98 23.62
N ASN A 123 11.80 -1.92 23.58
CA ASN A 123 11.92 -3.02 24.53
C ASN A 123 10.58 -3.77 24.73
N GLY A 124 9.87 -4.01 23.62
CA GLY A 124 8.55 -4.65 23.63
C GLY A 124 7.37 -3.78 24.09
N ASN A 125 7.61 -2.54 24.53
CA ASN A 125 6.54 -1.60 24.88
C ASN A 125 6.03 -0.86 23.66
N TRP A 126 4.71 -0.83 23.50
CA TRP A 126 4.03 -0.15 22.39
C TRP A 126 3.40 1.15 22.86
N LYS A 127 3.63 2.23 22.12
CA LYS A 127 3.01 3.53 22.39
C LYS A 127 2.59 4.20 21.09
N LYS A 128 1.31 4.53 20.94
CA LYS A 128 0.83 5.41 19.86
C LYS A 128 1.25 6.85 20.16
N THR A 129 2.14 7.43 19.36
CA THR A 129 2.67 8.79 19.53
C THR A 129 2.04 9.81 18.59
N PHE A 130 1.40 9.34 17.52
CA PHE A 130 0.65 10.17 16.60
C PHE A 130 -0.63 9.48 16.12
N GLY A 131 -1.68 10.27 15.91
CA GLY A 131 -2.92 9.83 15.29
C GLY A 131 -3.59 10.96 14.53
N MET A 132 -3.92 10.71 13.28
CA MET A 132 -4.81 11.52 12.46
C MET A 132 -6.11 10.75 12.26
N LYS A 133 -7.23 11.44 12.49
CA LYS A 133 -8.57 10.86 12.34
C LYS A 133 -9.30 11.43 11.13
N PHE A 134 -10.14 10.60 10.56
CA PHE A 134 -11.21 10.96 9.65
C PHE A 134 -11.99 12.16 10.22
N PRO A 135 -12.32 13.17 9.41
CA PRO A 135 -12.30 13.16 7.94
C PRO A 135 -10.95 13.56 7.31
N LYS A 136 -9.89 13.82 8.08
CA LYS A 136 -8.55 14.14 7.55
C LYS A 136 -7.86 12.87 7.08
N SER A 137 -7.32 12.84 5.86
CA SER A 137 -6.54 11.71 5.33
C SER A 137 -5.58 12.17 4.24
N TYR A 138 -4.41 11.52 4.15
CA TYR A 138 -3.49 11.68 3.03
C TYR A 138 -3.73 10.65 1.92
N GLY A 139 -4.38 9.52 2.23
CA GLY A 139 -4.74 8.50 1.25
C GLY A 139 -5.99 8.85 0.43
N MET A 140 -7.02 9.41 1.09
CA MET A 140 -8.30 9.70 0.41
C MET A 140 -8.18 10.72 -0.75
N PRO A 141 -7.41 11.82 -0.64
CA PRO A 141 -7.18 12.71 -1.78
C PRO A 141 -6.56 12.00 -2.99
N TYR A 142 -5.64 11.06 -2.74
CA TYR A 142 -5.02 10.23 -3.78
C TYR A 142 -6.05 9.33 -4.47
N SER A 143 -6.93 8.72 -3.68
CA SER A 143 -8.03 7.90 -4.18
C SER A 143 -9.05 8.73 -4.98
N HIS A 144 -9.35 9.94 -4.53
CA HIS A 144 -10.24 10.84 -5.26
C HIS A 144 -9.66 11.23 -6.63
N VAL A 145 -8.38 11.62 -6.68
CA VAL A 145 -7.74 11.93 -7.97
C VAL A 145 -7.70 10.71 -8.88
N THR A 146 -7.50 9.51 -8.32
CA THR A 146 -7.62 8.25 -9.07
C THR A 146 -9.00 8.12 -9.72
N SER A 147 -10.07 8.44 -8.99
CA SER A 147 -11.43 8.50 -9.54
C SER A 147 -11.58 9.58 -10.62
N LEU A 148 -11.03 10.79 -10.43
CA LEU A 148 -11.09 11.87 -11.42
C LEU A 148 -10.39 11.52 -12.74
N LEU A 149 -9.38 10.65 -12.68
CA LEU A 149 -8.66 10.15 -13.84
C LEU A 149 -9.43 9.03 -14.58
N GLY A 150 -10.56 8.58 -14.03
CA GLY A 150 -11.42 7.52 -14.58
C GLY A 150 -11.02 6.11 -14.14
N TYR A 151 -10.25 5.98 -13.06
CA TYR A 151 -9.85 4.70 -12.48
C TYR A 151 -10.65 4.38 -11.21
N LYS A 152 -10.60 3.13 -10.76
CA LYS A 152 -11.39 2.70 -9.60
C LYS A 152 -10.72 3.18 -8.30
N PRO A 153 -11.38 4.02 -7.48
CA PRO A 153 -10.85 4.42 -6.20
C PRO A 153 -10.71 3.21 -5.26
N MET A 154 -9.72 3.27 -4.38
CA MET A 154 -9.31 2.25 -3.40
C MET A 154 -8.78 0.96 -4.02
N GLN A 155 -8.42 0.97 -5.31
CA GLN A 155 -8.03 -0.21 -6.07
C GLN A 155 -6.97 0.08 -7.13
N ASP A 156 -7.11 1.20 -7.86
CA ASP A 156 -6.26 1.52 -9.01
C ASP A 156 -5.28 2.69 -8.78
N GLU A 157 -5.01 3.05 -7.53
CA GLU A 157 -4.06 4.12 -7.15
C GLU A 157 -2.66 3.88 -7.76
N TYR A 158 -2.27 2.62 -7.95
CA TYR A 158 -1.01 2.28 -8.61
C TYR A 158 -0.95 2.75 -10.08
N ILE A 159 -2.09 2.93 -10.75
CA ILE A 159 -2.17 3.50 -12.10
C ILE A 159 -1.89 4.99 -12.05
N THR A 160 -2.49 5.72 -11.09
CA THR A 160 -2.21 7.12 -10.82
C THR A 160 -0.72 7.33 -10.51
N MET A 161 -0.14 6.48 -9.67
CA MET A 161 1.30 6.51 -9.35
C MET A 161 2.17 6.34 -10.60
N ALA A 162 1.84 5.39 -11.47
CA ALA A 162 2.57 5.20 -12.72
C ALA A 162 2.36 6.37 -13.70
N MET A 163 1.15 6.95 -13.75
CA MET A 163 0.82 8.08 -14.63
C MET A 163 1.59 9.33 -14.24
N ALA A 164 1.82 9.52 -12.94
CA ALA A 164 2.57 10.66 -12.40
C ALA A 164 3.94 10.81 -13.08
N ALA A 165 4.61 9.72 -13.43
CA ALA A 165 5.91 9.74 -14.11
C ALA A 165 5.90 10.54 -15.44
N TYR A 166 4.74 10.65 -16.10
CA TYR A 166 4.57 11.33 -17.38
C TYR A 166 3.98 12.75 -17.27
N GLY A 167 3.69 13.21 -16.05
CA GLY A 167 3.19 14.56 -15.82
C GLY A 167 4.32 15.58 -15.78
N ALA A 168 4.05 16.74 -16.37
CA ALA A 168 4.86 17.93 -16.19
C ALA A 168 4.57 18.52 -14.81
N ARG A 169 5.59 19.14 -14.20
CA ARG A 169 5.36 20.08 -13.12
C ARG A 169 4.69 21.30 -13.75
N TYR A 170 3.57 21.75 -13.18
CA TYR A 170 3.09 23.07 -13.57
C TYR A 170 4.16 24.08 -13.16
N ASP A 171 4.59 24.94 -14.09
CA ASP A 171 5.27 26.18 -13.71
C ASP A 171 4.23 27.04 -13.00
N ILE A 172 4.19 26.96 -11.68
CA ILE A 172 3.28 27.77 -10.88
C ILE A 172 3.96 29.13 -10.68
N PRO A 173 3.32 30.26 -11.04
CA PRO A 173 3.82 31.57 -10.67
C PRO A 173 4.02 31.61 -9.14
N LYS A 174 5.09 32.25 -8.66
CA LYS A 174 5.32 32.46 -7.21
C LYS A 174 4.05 33.06 -6.58
N VAL A 175 3.33 32.29 -5.78
CA VAL A 175 2.23 32.80 -4.96
C VAL A 175 2.74 32.91 -3.54
N GLU A 176 2.97 34.14 -3.06
CA GLU A 176 3.05 34.40 -1.64
C GLU A 176 1.68 34.09 -1.03
N VAL A 177 1.62 33.14 -0.08
CA VAL A 177 0.40 32.84 0.66
C VAL A 177 0.39 33.75 1.90
N PRO A 178 -0.48 34.76 1.98
CA PRO A 178 -0.57 35.59 3.18
C PRO A 178 -1.07 34.73 4.34
N GLY A 179 -0.30 34.64 5.42
CA GLY A 179 -0.77 34.05 6.70
C GLY A 179 -0.64 32.52 6.86
N GLY A 180 -0.09 31.79 5.89
CA GLY A 180 0.25 30.38 6.09
C GLY A 180 1.51 30.23 6.93
N ARG A 181 1.40 30.15 8.27
CA ARG A 181 2.54 29.71 9.08
C ARG A 181 2.85 28.25 8.73
N PRO A 182 4.03 27.92 8.18
CA PRO A 182 4.46 26.53 8.14
C PRO A 182 4.53 25.99 9.57
N PRO A 183 4.36 24.68 9.80
CA PRO A 183 4.77 24.08 11.06
C PRO A 183 6.22 24.53 11.34
N PRO A 184 6.51 25.07 12.53
CA PRO A 184 7.89 25.36 12.89
C PRO A 184 8.72 24.08 12.76
N ASP A 185 9.92 24.21 12.19
CA ASP A 185 11.06 23.29 12.34
C ASP A 185 11.31 22.15 11.33
N ASN A 186 10.52 21.94 10.28
CA ASN A 186 10.80 20.89 9.28
C ASN A 186 11.84 21.30 8.22
N LYS A 187 13.10 21.52 8.62
CA LYS A 187 14.16 22.02 7.73
C LYS A 187 14.47 21.11 6.54
N PHE A 188 14.30 19.79 6.64
CA PHE A 188 14.74 18.85 5.60
C PHE A 188 13.72 18.70 4.46
N VAL A 189 12.45 18.42 4.78
CA VAL A 189 11.39 18.32 3.76
C VAL A 189 11.18 19.65 3.03
N LEU A 190 11.34 20.79 3.71
CA LEU A 190 11.26 22.13 3.08
C LEU A 190 12.46 22.47 2.17
N GLN A 191 13.61 21.83 2.34
CA GLN A 191 14.74 21.97 1.41
C GLN A 191 14.50 21.17 0.12
N LYS A 192 14.03 19.92 0.25
CA LYS A 192 13.78 19.01 -0.87
C LYS A 192 12.57 19.42 -1.71
N PHE A 193 11.55 19.98 -1.06
CA PHE A 193 10.41 20.59 -1.71
C PHE A 193 10.46 22.10 -1.45
N HIS A 194 10.98 22.87 -2.40
CA HIS A 194 11.02 24.32 -2.27
C HIS A 194 9.64 24.88 -1.87
N ARG A 195 9.62 25.85 -0.95
CA ARG A 195 8.43 26.59 -0.46
C ARG A 195 7.43 27.01 -1.55
N HIS A 196 7.92 27.16 -2.79
CA HIS A 196 7.18 27.66 -3.95
C HIS A 196 6.74 26.55 -4.93
N ASN A 197 7.20 25.32 -4.76
CA ASN A 197 6.88 24.17 -5.63
C ASN A 197 5.79 23.28 -5.04
N LEU A 198 5.58 23.32 -3.72
CA LEU A 198 4.41 22.76 -3.10
C LEU A 198 3.31 23.80 -3.15
N SER A 199 2.46 23.66 -4.15
CA SER A 199 1.20 24.38 -4.12
C SER A 199 0.48 24.11 -2.78
N PRO A 200 -0.33 25.05 -2.25
CA PRO A 200 -1.23 24.84 -1.11
C PRO A 200 -2.31 23.77 -1.35
N LEU A 201 -2.05 22.82 -2.25
CA LEU A 201 -3.02 22.18 -3.11
C LEU A 201 -3.95 21.24 -2.38
N PHE A 202 -3.73 20.85 -1.12
CA PHE A 202 -4.74 20.09 -0.40
C PHE A 202 -4.69 20.40 1.10
N GLN A 203 -5.47 21.39 1.53
CA GLN A 203 -5.86 21.54 2.93
C GLN A 203 -7.32 21.07 3.03
N GLY A 204 -7.57 19.76 3.11
CA GLY A 204 -8.96 19.31 3.03
C GLY A 204 -9.23 17.86 3.37
N SER A 205 -10.16 17.69 4.31
CA SER A 205 -10.81 16.44 4.70
C SER A 205 -11.94 16.05 3.75
N CYS A 206 -12.32 14.77 3.72
CA CYS A 206 -13.43 14.27 2.92
C CYS A 206 -14.76 14.35 3.67
N ASP A 207 -15.71 15.15 3.19
CA ASP A 207 -17.15 14.91 3.37
C ASP A 207 -17.95 15.35 2.13
N SER A 208 -19.02 14.60 1.83
CA SER A 208 -20.22 14.99 1.08
C SER A 208 -20.10 15.83 -0.21
N GLY A 209 -19.04 15.63 -1.01
CA GLY A 209 -18.95 16.20 -2.36
C GLY A 209 -18.28 17.58 -2.44
N THR A 210 -17.89 18.17 -1.31
CA THR A 210 -17.09 19.39 -1.25
C THR A 210 -15.64 19.08 -0.90
N HIS A 211 -14.85 18.90 -1.96
CA HIS A 211 -13.41 18.74 -1.86
C HIS A 211 -12.79 20.08 -1.43
N TYR A 212 -12.41 20.21 -0.15
CA TYR A 212 -11.42 21.21 0.31
C TYR A 212 -10.00 20.89 -0.22
N ILE A 213 -9.88 19.78 -0.95
CA ILE A 213 -8.73 19.24 -1.69
C ILE A 213 -8.28 20.15 -2.83
N PHE A 214 -8.94 21.28 -3.08
CA PHE A 214 -8.42 22.34 -3.95
C PHE A 214 -8.71 23.67 -3.27
N GLN A 215 -7.71 24.55 -3.12
CA GLN A 215 -8.06 25.95 -2.89
C GLN A 215 -9.07 26.39 -3.98
N PRO A 216 -10.08 27.23 -3.65
CA PRO A 216 -11.11 27.70 -4.60
C PRO A 216 -10.56 28.24 -5.92
N ARG A 217 -9.27 28.63 -5.96
CA ARG A 217 -8.55 29.09 -7.15
C ARG A 217 -8.43 28.05 -8.27
N TYR A 218 -8.59 26.75 -8.00
CA TYR A 218 -8.61 25.70 -9.04
C TYR A 218 -10.02 25.16 -9.35
N GLN A 219 -11.02 25.47 -8.52
CA GLN A 219 -12.43 25.16 -8.81
C GLN A 219 -12.99 25.99 -9.96
N LYS A 220 -12.47 27.22 -10.17
CA LYS A 220 -13.00 28.11 -11.20
C LYS A 220 -12.45 27.86 -12.60
N ASP A 221 -11.20 27.39 -12.75
CA ASP A 221 -10.56 27.46 -14.08
C ASP A 221 -10.15 26.13 -14.75
N HIS A 222 -9.89 24.99 -14.07
CA HIS A 222 -9.26 23.86 -14.79
C HIS A 222 -9.64 22.42 -14.41
N VAL A 223 -10.56 22.18 -13.47
CA VAL A 223 -11.04 20.82 -13.17
C VAL A 223 -12.55 20.71 -13.46
N LYS A 224 -12.94 21.17 -14.66
CA LYS A 224 -14.26 20.85 -15.22
C LYS A 224 -14.14 19.57 -16.03
N ASP A 225 -14.70 18.49 -15.49
CA ASP A 225 -14.94 17.20 -16.14
C ASP A 225 -13.74 16.44 -16.73
N HIS A 226 -13.92 15.11 -16.84
CA HIS A 226 -12.95 14.11 -17.31
C HIS A 226 -12.49 14.25 -18.79
N LYS A 227 -12.69 15.43 -19.38
CA LYS A 227 -12.43 15.80 -20.79
C LYS A 227 -11.10 16.53 -21.01
N GLY A 228 -10.29 16.74 -19.96
CA GLY A 228 -8.93 17.23 -20.10
C GLY A 228 -8.09 16.34 -21.04
N SER A 229 -7.18 16.95 -21.77
CA SER A 229 -6.18 16.33 -22.61
C SER A 229 -5.37 15.26 -21.84
N LYS A 230 -4.73 14.36 -22.60
CA LYS A 230 -3.84 13.33 -22.04
C LYS A 230 -2.77 13.93 -21.12
N GLN A 231 -2.28 15.13 -21.42
CA GLN A 231 -1.24 15.77 -20.63
C GLN A 231 -1.79 16.37 -19.33
N GLU A 232 -2.99 16.96 -19.35
CA GLU A 232 -3.62 17.48 -18.13
C GLU A 232 -3.88 16.37 -17.11
N LYS A 233 -4.33 15.20 -17.55
CA LYS A 233 -4.48 14.01 -16.69
C LYS A 233 -3.16 13.59 -16.05
N ARG A 234 -2.08 13.57 -16.83
CA ARG A 234 -0.74 13.25 -16.33
C ARG A 234 -0.23 14.28 -15.33
N ASN A 235 -0.47 15.56 -15.58
CA ASN A 235 -0.08 16.63 -14.66
C ASN A 235 -0.86 16.54 -13.35
N LEU A 236 -2.16 16.21 -13.41
CA LEU A 236 -2.98 15.97 -12.22
C LEU A 236 -2.43 14.79 -11.39
N ALA A 237 -2.06 13.68 -12.05
CA ALA A 237 -1.41 12.53 -11.40
C ALA A 237 -0.05 12.91 -10.77
N ARG A 238 0.76 13.73 -11.46
CA ARG A 238 2.03 14.24 -10.93
C ARG A 238 1.81 15.08 -9.67
N ASN A 239 0.83 15.99 -9.69
CA ASN A 239 0.57 16.89 -8.55
C ASN A 239 0.14 16.12 -7.29
N ILE A 240 -0.79 15.17 -7.42
CA ILE A 240 -1.23 14.40 -6.25
C ILE A 240 -0.13 13.50 -5.71
N GLN A 241 0.74 12.98 -6.60
CA GLN A 241 1.91 12.21 -6.20
C GLN A 241 2.90 13.07 -5.40
N GLU A 242 3.26 14.27 -5.87
CA GLU A 242 4.16 15.17 -5.15
C GLU A 242 3.57 15.64 -3.81
N HIS A 243 2.26 15.88 -3.78
CA HIS A 243 1.57 16.21 -2.55
C HIS A 243 1.62 15.06 -1.53
N TYR A 244 1.26 13.84 -1.96
CA TYR A 244 1.32 12.66 -1.09
C TYR A 244 2.74 12.45 -0.55
N GLU A 245 3.77 12.54 -1.40
CA GLU A 245 5.17 12.39 -1.01
C GLU A 245 5.60 13.41 0.03
N PHE A 246 5.16 14.67 -0.09
CA PHE A 246 5.48 15.70 0.90
C PHE A 246 4.91 15.36 2.27
N TYR A 247 3.62 15.05 2.37
CA TYR A 247 3.00 14.75 3.67
C TYR A 247 3.49 13.42 4.25
N PHE A 248 3.74 12.43 3.40
CA PHE A 248 4.37 11.17 3.78
C PHE A 248 5.74 11.41 4.43
N LEU A 249 6.63 12.16 3.77
CA LEU A 249 7.96 12.47 4.31
C LEU A 249 7.89 13.39 5.54
N MET A 250 6.97 14.35 5.56
CA MET A 250 6.73 15.21 6.71
C MET A 250 6.31 14.40 7.95
N LEU A 251 5.42 13.40 7.80
CA LEU A 251 5.04 12.52 8.90
C LEU A 251 6.22 11.71 9.42
N ILE A 252 7.07 11.20 8.51
CA ILE A 252 8.27 10.46 8.89
C ILE A 252 9.25 11.37 9.65
N GLU A 253 9.59 12.54 9.10
CA GLU A 253 10.52 13.49 9.75
C GLU A 253 10.03 13.91 11.14
N LYS A 254 8.73 14.20 11.25
CA LYS A 254 8.14 14.77 12.46
C LYS A 254 7.86 13.75 13.57
N TYR A 255 7.51 12.51 13.21
CA TYR A 255 6.99 11.54 14.19
C TYR A 255 7.74 10.21 14.22
N CYS A 256 8.61 9.93 13.25
CA CYS A 256 9.37 8.68 13.20
C CYS A 256 10.86 8.99 13.41
N HIS A 257 11.32 9.05 14.66
CA HIS A 257 12.67 9.44 15.02
C HIS A 257 13.68 8.28 15.04
N HIS A 258 13.22 7.03 15.25
CA HIS A 258 14.08 5.85 15.31
C HIS A 258 14.71 5.52 13.96
N LYS A 259 15.91 4.91 13.97
CA LYS A 259 16.61 4.50 12.74
C LYS A 259 15.84 3.41 11.97
N ASN A 260 15.21 2.48 12.68
CA ASN A 260 14.37 1.45 12.09
C ASN A 260 12.93 1.96 11.93
N LEU A 261 12.41 1.89 10.72
CA LEU A 261 11.09 2.38 10.35
C LEU A 261 10.30 1.26 9.66
N ILE A 262 9.10 1.00 10.15
CA ILE A 262 8.13 0.13 9.50
C ILE A 262 7.06 1.01 8.84
N ILE A 263 6.69 0.71 7.60
CA ILE A 263 5.65 1.45 6.87
C ILE A 263 4.55 0.49 6.44
N MET A 264 3.33 0.72 6.92
CA MET A 264 2.15 -0.14 6.74
C MET A 264 0.91 0.66 6.31
N GLY A 265 -0.18 -0.03 6.03
CA GLY A 265 -1.41 0.51 5.45
C GLY A 265 -1.37 0.55 3.92
N GLY A 266 -2.53 0.71 3.28
CA GLY A 266 -2.64 0.70 1.81
C GLY A 266 -1.73 1.73 1.13
N CYS A 267 -1.45 2.86 1.80
CA CYS A 267 -0.59 3.91 1.27
C CYS A 267 0.90 3.49 1.19
N ALA A 268 1.33 2.48 1.97
CA ALA A 268 2.68 1.94 1.91
C ALA A 268 3.01 1.25 0.57
N LEU A 269 1.99 0.96 -0.26
CA LEU A 269 2.18 0.46 -1.63
C LEU A 269 2.73 1.52 -2.60
N ASN A 270 2.81 2.80 -2.18
CA ASN A 270 3.40 3.87 -2.98
C ASN A 270 4.94 3.76 -2.97
N CYS A 271 5.48 2.88 -3.81
CA CYS A 271 6.92 2.62 -3.87
C CYS A 271 7.73 3.85 -4.28
N VAL A 272 7.15 4.79 -5.05
CA VAL A 272 7.81 6.04 -5.45
C VAL A 272 8.05 6.93 -4.22
N ALA A 273 7.08 7.04 -3.32
CA ALA A 273 7.26 7.77 -2.07
C ALA A 273 8.26 7.07 -1.14
N ASN A 274 8.17 5.73 -1.03
CA ASN A 274 9.08 4.93 -0.19
C ASN A 274 10.55 5.16 -0.56
N THR A 275 10.87 5.26 -1.85
CA THR A 275 12.26 5.51 -2.31
C THR A 275 12.83 6.87 -1.91
N LYS A 276 11.99 7.80 -1.43
CA LYS A 276 12.43 9.16 -1.03
C LYS A 276 12.78 9.28 0.45
N VAL A 277 12.54 8.22 1.24
CA VAL A 277 12.90 8.16 2.65
C VAL A 277 14.40 7.93 2.76
N GLU A 278 15.07 8.75 3.57
CA GLU A 278 16.53 8.76 3.72
C GLU A 278 16.91 8.50 5.19
N GLY A 279 18.06 7.86 5.41
CA GLY A 279 18.62 7.66 6.76
C GLY A 279 17.83 6.71 7.66
N LYS A 280 17.02 5.80 7.10
CA LYS A 280 16.19 4.84 7.85
C LYS A 280 16.40 3.41 7.35
N ASN A 281 16.45 2.45 8.25
CA ASN A 281 16.31 1.02 7.92
C ASN A 281 14.82 0.71 7.76
N ILE A 282 14.36 0.58 6.51
CA ILE A 282 12.94 0.48 6.21
C ILE A 282 12.50 -0.98 6.09
N TRP A 283 11.40 -1.32 6.75
CA TRP A 283 10.64 -2.56 6.53
C TRP A 283 9.24 -2.25 6.02
N ILE A 284 8.85 -2.91 4.93
CA ILE A 284 7.49 -2.89 4.40
C ILE A 284 7.11 -4.33 4.11
N MET A 285 6.10 -4.85 4.79
CA MET A 285 5.62 -6.20 4.52
C MET A 285 5.10 -6.28 3.07
N PRO A 286 5.31 -7.37 2.32
CA PRO A 286 4.90 -7.48 0.91
C PRO A 286 3.40 -7.22 0.64
N ASN A 287 2.55 -7.43 1.64
CA ASN A 287 1.13 -7.10 1.61
C ASN A 287 0.80 -6.07 2.71
N PRO A 288 1.18 -4.79 2.60
CA PRO A 288 1.06 -3.85 3.70
C PRO A 288 -0.34 -3.23 3.82
N GLY A 289 -1.24 -3.47 2.85
CA GLY A 289 -2.62 -3.00 2.85
C GLY A 289 -3.59 -3.92 3.60
N ASP A 290 -4.90 -3.69 3.46
CA ASP A 290 -5.97 -4.34 4.26
C ASP A 290 -5.91 -5.87 4.25
N GLY A 291 -5.43 -6.46 3.15
CA GLY A 291 -5.22 -7.90 3.07
C GLY A 291 -4.18 -8.40 4.08
N GLY A 292 -3.12 -7.63 4.34
CA GLY A 292 -2.10 -7.92 5.35
C GLY A 292 -2.60 -7.82 6.78
N SER A 293 -3.66 -7.06 7.03
CA SER A 293 -4.26 -6.92 8.36
C SER A 293 -4.85 -8.23 8.88
N ALA A 294 -5.14 -9.20 8.00
CA ALA A 294 -5.46 -10.57 8.43
C ALA A 294 -4.29 -11.20 9.21
N LEU A 295 -3.08 -11.19 8.64
CA LEU A 295 -1.86 -11.64 9.34
C LEU A 295 -1.59 -10.79 10.58
N GLY A 296 -1.84 -9.49 10.48
CA GLY A 296 -1.71 -8.54 11.59
C GLY A 296 -2.60 -8.84 12.79
N ALA A 297 -3.86 -9.19 12.54
CA ALA A 297 -4.83 -9.58 13.57
C ALA A 297 -4.38 -10.85 14.29
N ALA A 298 -3.95 -11.86 13.53
CA ALA A 298 -3.41 -13.10 14.11
C ALA A 298 -2.14 -12.84 14.92
N ALA A 299 -1.20 -12.05 14.39
CA ALA A 299 0.03 -11.67 15.07
C ALA A 299 -0.23 -10.89 16.37
N ARG A 300 -1.18 -9.96 16.34
CA ARG A 300 -1.62 -9.17 17.50
C ARG A 300 -2.17 -10.04 18.61
N HIS A 301 -2.95 -11.06 18.25
CA HIS A 301 -3.50 -12.02 19.20
C HIS A 301 -2.41 -12.92 19.79
N TYR A 302 -1.47 -13.37 18.96
CA TYR A 302 -0.32 -14.16 19.40
C TYR A 302 0.63 -13.36 20.32
N GLY A 303 0.77 -12.06 20.10
CA GLY A 303 1.47 -11.14 21.00
C GLY A 303 3.00 -11.16 20.92
N LYS A 304 3.58 -11.85 19.93
CA LYS A 304 5.03 -11.97 19.71
C LYS A 304 5.38 -11.87 18.23
N LYS A 305 6.68 -11.70 17.96
CA LYS A 305 7.25 -11.83 16.61
C LYS A 305 6.89 -13.18 16.00
N LEU A 306 6.68 -13.17 14.68
CA LEU A 306 6.47 -14.37 13.88
C LEU A 306 7.78 -14.81 13.24
N LYS A 307 7.90 -16.10 12.96
CA LYS A 307 8.99 -16.65 12.15
C LYS A 307 8.71 -16.32 10.68
N TRP A 308 9.20 -15.16 10.24
CA TRP A 308 9.06 -14.71 8.85
C TRP A 308 10.10 -15.39 7.95
N GLU A 309 9.62 -16.18 6.97
CA GLU A 309 10.48 -16.86 5.98
C GLU A 309 10.33 -16.28 4.57
N GLY A 310 9.37 -15.38 4.35
CA GLY A 310 9.12 -14.71 3.08
C GLY A 310 7.64 -14.67 2.70
N PRO A 311 7.31 -14.06 1.54
CA PRO A 311 5.93 -13.85 1.12
C PRO A 311 5.25 -15.09 0.53
N TYR A 312 5.95 -16.22 0.38
CA TYR A 312 5.44 -17.40 -0.31
C TYR A 312 4.52 -18.23 0.60
N LEU A 313 3.33 -17.69 0.88
CA LEU A 313 2.39 -18.20 1.87
C LEU A 313 1.09 -18.74 1.27
N GLY A 314 0.84 -18.50 -0.01
CA GLY A 314 -0.39 -18.93 -0.68
C GLY A 314 -0.33 -20.36 -1.21
N THR A 315 -1.29 -20.70 -2.07
CA THR A 315 -1.47 -22.04 -2.65
C THR A 315 -0.18 -22.61 -3.23
N GLU A 316 0.15 -23.83 -2.83
CA GLU A 316 1.31 -24.56 -3.33
C GLU A 316 1.00 -25.29 -4.64
N VAL A 317 1.94 -25.25 -5.58
CA VAL A 317 1.93 -26.06 -6.81
C VAL A 317 3.30 -26.70 -6.98
N PRO A 318 3.44 -27.77 -7.79
CA PRO A 318 4.74 -28.36 -8.08
C PRO A 318 5.76 -27.33 -8.57
N ARG A 319 7.01 -27.44 -8.11
CA ARG A 319 8.08 -26.55 -8.57
C ARG A 319 8.41 -26.84 -10.03
N MET A 320 8.48 -25.78 -10.83
CA MET A 320 8.97 -25.85 -12.21
C MET A 320 10.48 -26.05 -12.23
N ASN A 321 11.00 -26.73 -13.27
CA ASN A 321 12.44 -26.83 -13.51
C ASN A 321 13.00 -25.46 -13.94
N PRO A 322 13.93 -24.85 -13.18
CA PRO A 322 14.50 -23.55 -13.52
C PRO A 322 15.17 -23.50 -14.89
N GLN A 323 15.83 -24.58 -15.32
CA GLN A 323 16.51 -24.63 -16.62
C GLN A 323 15.53 -24.44 -17.78
N LYS A 324 14.35 -25.06 -17.70
CA LYS A 324 13.30 -24.89 -18.73
C LYS A 324 12.80 -23.45 -18.81
N ILE A 325 12.75 -22.74 -17.68
CA ILE A 325 12.35 -21.32 -17.65
C ILE A 325 13.44 -20.47 -18.32
N VAL A 326 14.71 -20.75 -18.04
CA VAL A 326 15.84 -20.06 -18.68
C VAL A 326 15.86 -20.33 -20.18
N ASP A 327 15.69 -21.57 -20.61
CA ASP A 327 15.67 -21.94 -22.03
C ASP A 327 14.52 -21.22 -22.77
N GLU A 328 13.33 -21.15 -22.17
CA GLU A 328 12.19 -20.42 -22.72
C GLU A 328 12.48 -18.90 -22.83
N LEU A 329 13.10 -18.31 -21.79
CA LEU A 329 13.49 -16.89 -21.81
C LEU A 329 14.54 -16.58 -22.88
N LEU A 330 15.53 -17.46 -23.08
CA LEU A 330 16.58 -17.27 -24.09
C LEU A 330 16.05 -17.47 -25.51
N ASN A 331 15.14 -18.43 -25.71
CA ASN A 331 14.60 -18.76 -27.03
C ASN A 331 13.46 -17.83 -27.47
N LYS A 332 12.59 -17.43 -26.55
CA LYS A 332 11.37 -16.65 -26.86
C LYS A 332 11.34 -15.25 -26.26
N GLY A 333 12.28 -14.92 -25.38
CA GLY A 333 12.32 -13.63 -24.68
C GLY A 333 11.29 -13.47 -23.55
N ILE A 334 10.40 -14.44 -23.34
CA ILE A 334 9.32 -14.37 -22.34
C ILE A 334 9.01 -15.77 -21.80
N ALA A 335 8.72 -15.89 -20.50
CA ALA A 335 8.31 -17.14 -19.87
C ALA A 335 7.21 -16.92 -18.83
N ALA A 336 6.20 -17.80 -18.84
CA ALA A 336 5.20 -17.87 -17.78
C ALA A 336 5.68 -18.81 -16.67
N VAL A 337 5.60 -18.37 -15.42
CA VAL A 337 6.06 -19.11 -14.24
C VAL A 337 4.90 -19.31 -13.26
N CYS A 338 4.63 -20.58 -12.97
CA CYS A 338 3.70 -21.03 -11.93
C CYS A 338 4.39 -22.14 -11.14
N SER A 339 5.10 -21.77 -10.07
CA SER A 339 6.00 -22.66 -9.34
C SER A 339 5.83 -22.47 -7.83
N GLY A 340 5.80 -23.55 -7.04
CA GLY A 340 5.80 -23.49 -5.57
C GLY A 340 4.62 -22.70 -4.95
N LYS A 341 4.80 -22.27 -3.70
CA LYS A 341 3.82 -21.45 -2.96
C LYS A 341 3.64 -20.08 -3.59
N ALA A 342 2.40 -19.67 -3.81
CA ALA A 342 2.09 -18.34 -4.33
C ALA A 342 2.49 -17.23 -3.35
N GLU A 343 2.82 -16.07 -3.91
CA GLU A 343 3.12 -14.85 -3.15
C GLU A 343 1.85 -14.30 -2.46
N PHE A 344 2.02 -13.83 -1.22
CA PHE A 344 1.03 -13.06 -0.49
C PHE A 344 1.25 -11.56 -0.72
N GLY A 345 0.24 -10.90 -1.28
CA GLY A 345 0.28 -9.50 -1.67
C GLY A 345 -0.04 -9.26 -3.16
N PRO A 346 0.02 -7.98 -3.59
CA PRO A 346 -0.39 -7.57 -4.93
C PRO A 346 0.71 -7.72 -5.99
N ARG A 347 1.95 -8.05 -5.61
CA ARG A 347 3.10 -8.16 -6.51
C ARG A 347 3.42 -9.63 -6.77
N ALA A 348 3.65 -9.96 -8.04
CA ALA A 348 4.29 -11.22 -8.41
C ALA A 348 5.79 -11.11 -8.11
N LEU A 349 6.36 -12.13 -7.46
CA LEU A 349 7.76 -12.20 -6.99
C LEU A 349 8.43 -13.53 -7.41
N GLY A 350 8.01 -14.08 -8.55
CA GLY A 350 8.68 -15.18 -9.23
C GLY A 350 7.89 -16.48 -9.29
N ASN A 351 6.92 -16.70 -8.39
CA ASN A 351 6.16 -17.94 -8.32
C ASN A 351 4.85 -17.89 -9.11
N ARG A 352 4.27 -16.71 -9.33
CA ARG A 352 3.12 -16.47 -10.22
C ARG A 352 3.42 -15.29 -11.16
N SER A 353 4.42 -15.47 -12.00
CA SER A 353 5.03 -14.39 -12.78
C SER A 353 4.98 -14.61 -14.29
N ILE A 354 4.98 -13.50 -15.01
CA ILE A 354 5.41 -13.47 -16.41
C ILE A 354 6.78 -12.80 -16.39
N LEU A 355 7.82 -13.53 -16.75
CA LEU A 355 9.19 -13.06 -16.82
C LEU A 355 9.52 -12.70 -18.26
N ALA A 356 10.29 -11.63 -18.46
CA ALA A 356 10.77 -11.22 -19.77
C ALA A 356 12.29 -11.03 -19.71
N TYR A 357 12.96 -11.41 -20.78
CA TYR A 357 14.41 -11.28 -20.89
C TYR A 357 14.78 -9.83 -21.22
N PRO A 358 15.48 -9.10 -20.34
CA PRO A 358 15.66 -7.66 -20.48
C PRO A 358 16.61 -7.27 -21.64
N ARG A 359 17.37 -8.22 -22.18
CA ARG A 359 18.27 -8.01 -23.34
C ARG A 359 17.71 -8.58 -24.65
N GLY A 360 16.48 -9.12 -24.62
CA GLY A 360 15.85 -9.73 -25.78
C GLY A 360 15.18 -8.70 -26.69
N GLU A 361 14.64 -9.21 -27.80
CA GLU A 361 13.88 -8.39 -28.77
C GLU A 361 12.44 -8.10 -28.34
N ILE A 362 11.91 -8.84 -27.35
CA ILE A 362 10.57 -8.63 -26.81
C ILE A 362 10.45 -7.22 -26.24
N THR A 363 9.53 -6.45 -26.80
CA THR A 363 9.32 -5.07 -26.37
C THR A 363 8.33 -5.01 -25.21
N LYS A 364 8.35 -3.89 -24.50
CA LYS A 364 7.32 -3.53 -23.51
C LYS A 364 5.89 -3.69 -24.07
N LEU A 365 5.70 -3.31 -25.34
CA LEU A 365 4.41 -3.35 -26.03
C LEU A 365 3.88 -4.78 -26.17
N ASP A 366 4.76 -5.75 -26.43
CA ASP A 366 4.39 -7.15 -26.60
C ASP A 366 3.88 -7.75 -25.28
N ILE A 367 4.53 -7.39 -24.17
CA ILE A 367 4.10 -7.81 -22.83
C ILE A 367 2.77 -7.16 -22.47
N ASP A 368 2.58 -5.87 -22.76
CA ASP A 368 1.33 -5.16 -22.47
C ASP A 368 0.15 -5.72 -23.29
N LYS A 369 0.38 -6.15 -24.54
CA LYS A 369 -0.61 -6.87 -25.37
C LYS A 369 -1.01 -8.20 -24.74
N LEU A 370 -0.03 -9.00 -24.29
CA LEU A 370 -0.28 -10.30 -23.65
C LEU A 370 -1.10 -10.17 -22.36
N LYS A 371 -0.92 -9.07 -21.63
CA LYS A 371 -1.68 -8.78 -20.40
C LYS A 371 -3.03 -8.11 -20.67
N HIS A 372 -3.43 -7.94 -21.93
CA HIS A 372 -4.64 -7.23 -22.35
C HIS A 372 -4.80 -5.86 -21.66
N ARG A 373 -3.68 -5.15 -21.46
CA ARG A 373 -3.69 -3.87 -20.75
C ARG A 373 -4.18 -2.76 -21.65
N ARG A 374 -5.11 -1.95 -21.13
CA ARG A 374 -5.55 -0.70 -21.77
C ARG A 374 -4.42 0.33 -21.82
N GLU A 375 -3.58 0.39 -20.79
CA GLU A 375 -2.49 1.36 -20.65
C GLU A 375 -1.11 0.75 -20.95
N GLN A 376 -0.62 0.93 -22.18
CA GLN A 376 0.70 0.44 -22.64
C GLN A 376 1.91 1.23 -22.09
N TRP A 377 1.67 2.19 -21.20
CA TRP A 377 2.73 3.00 -20.59
C TRP A 377 3.08 2.52 -19.17
N ARG A 378 2.39 1.54 -18.62
CA ARG A 378 2.64 1.05 -17.25
C ARG A 378 4.06 0.47 -17.11
N PRO A 379 4.80 0.78 -16.02
CA PRO A 379 6.16 0.30 -15.86
C PRO A 379 6.21 -1.21 -15.55
N PHE A 380 7.39 -1.80 -15.79
CA PHE A 380 7.80 -3.11 -15.32
C PHE A 380 8.91 -2.95 -14.27
N ALA A 381 9.10 -3.95 -13.42
CA ALA A 381 10.17 -3.97 -12.42
C ALA A 381 11.18 -5.06 -12.77
N PRO A 382 12.49 -4.80 -12.63
CA PRO A 382 13.52 -5.82 -12.79
C PRO A 382 13.52 -6.80 -11.59
N ALA A 383 14.06 -7.99 -11.82
CA ALA A 383 14.43 -8.95 -10.77
C ALA A 383 15.88 -9.36 -11.00
N ILE A 384 16.66 -9.41 -9.93
CA ILE A 384 18.08 -9.83 -9.93
C ILE A 384 18.33 -10.75 -8.74
N LEU A 385 19.45 -11.47 -8.77
CA LEU A 385 19.93 -12.19 -7.59
C LEU A 385 20.40 -11.19 -6.53
N ALA A 386 20.12 -11.48 -5.25
CA ALA A 386 20.43 -10.59 -4.14
C ALA A 386 21.94 -10.30 -3.99
N GLU A 387 22.79 -11.25 -4.40
CA GLU A 387 24.25 -11.09 -4.41
C GLU A 387 24.74 -10.00 -5.37
N HIS A 388 24.01 -9.73 -6.45
CA HIS A 388 24.31 -8.66 -7.42
C HIS A 388 23.64 -7.33 -7.08
N TYR A 389 23.01 -7.18 -5.92
CA TYR A 389 22.29 -5.94 -5.55
C TYR A 389 23.15 -4.69 -5.70
N ASP A 390 24.34 -4.70 -5.10
CA ASP A 390 25.24 -3.55 -5.04
C ASP A 390 25.87 -3.20 -6.39
N GLU A 391 25.78 -4.10 -7.39
CA GLU A 391 26.22 -3.88 -8.77
C GLU A 391 25.18 -3.07 -9.58
N TYR A 392 23.89 -3.35 -9.38
CA TYR A 392 22.81 -2.79 -10.21
C TYR A 392 21.98 -1.69 -9.53
N PHE A 393 21.95 -1.65 -8.19
CA PHE A 393 21.08 -0.75 -7.43
C PHE A 393 21.86 0.09 -6.41
N LYS A 394 21.29 1.27 -6.11
CA LYS A 394 21.69 2.11 -4.97
C LYS A 394 20.49 2.22 -4.03
N GLY A 395 20.67 1.93 -2.74
CA GLY A 395 19.61 2.11 -1.75
C GLY A 395 19.66 1.09 -0.60
N HIS A 396 18.49 0.87 0.02
CA HIS A 396 18.32 -0.09 1.10
C HIS A 396 18.13 -1.51 0.54
N SER A 397 18.93 -2.46 1.02
CA SER A 397 18.73 -3.90 0.80
C SER A 397 18.22 -4.54 2.10
N SER A 398 17.43 -5.61 1.97
CA SER A 398 16.92 -6.39 3.11
C SER A 398 17.89 -7.50 3.54
N LYS A 399 19.20 -7.35 3.25
CA LYS A 399 20.23 -8.33 3.58
C LYS A 399 20.38 -8.51 5.09
#